data_AF-A0A3B1DBU4-F1
#
_entry.id   AF-A0A3B1DBU4-F1
#
_cell.length_a   1.000
_cell.length_b   1.000
_cell.length_c   1.000
_cell.angle_alpha   90.00
_cell.angle_beta   90.00
_cell.angle_gamma   90.00
#
_symmetry.space_group_name_H-M   'P 1'
#
loop_
_entity.id
_entity.type
_entity.pdbx_description
1 polymer ?
#
loop_
_entity_poly.entity_id
_entity_poly.type
_entity_poly.pdbx_seq_one_letter_code
_entity_poly.pdbx_strand_id
1 'polypeptide(L)'
;MKPGLIAVVGLILLGCEDRPPLPPVVFEGEHIRYRTFEPEDEVCAGSFFMQDAKAGYLKDVFGTETNVDFSWVPDDRYFDYCPAPSGCAIESEVFALRPFNEHELAHGVRESAFPPLEEGLAVYFGGGSARDVAPMGTLEALLQPDVDVDDYGRLGRFVSYLVAEFGVFEVVALADDVPRGARPEEFEAAVDSRFGAPLAALVADFEDGYPECQPISYRHDQPFCDLTPILTLPVPGVDAPTVEQEFSLRCDDEGTLGTRSADRSRYETFAVQDRGLYNLTIMATPASSGSLVVLEQCGTSCFDEVFSSVQEFYDHESVCLDEGTYLMRIKRDDGSAGGFNFSATPVGLC
;
A
#
# COMPACT_ATOMS: atom_id res chain seq x y z
N MET A 1 -19.15 -37.81 -63.24
CA MET A 1 -18.44 -36.57 -62.84
C MET A 1 -19.10 -36.09 -61.56
N LYS A 2 -18.37 -36.11 -60.43
CA LYS A 2 -18.87 -35.68 -59.12
C LYS A 2 -18.41 -34.22 -58.89
N PRO A 3 -19.28 -33.29 -58.48
CA PRO A 3 -18.87 -31.93 -58.17
C PRO A 3 -18.08 -31.92 -56.85
N GLY A 4 -16.91 -31.30 -56.89
CA GLY A 4 -16.06 -31.10 -55.71
C GLY A 4 -16.59 -29.96 -54.85
N LEU A 5 -16.73 -30.22 -53.55
CA LEU A 5 -17.04 -29.24 -52.53
C LEU A 5 -15.74 -28.47 -52.21
N ILE A 6 -15.65 -27.21 -52.60
CA ILE A 6 -14.56 -26.31 -52.21
C ILE A 6 -14.92 -25.75 -50.83
N ALA A 7 -14.23 -26.22 -49.80
CA ALA A 7 -14.30 -25.64 -48.47
C ALA A 7 -13.53 -24.32 -48.46
N VAL A 8 -14.25 -23.20 -48.42
CA VAL A 8 -13.68 -21.88 -48.14
C VAL A 8 -13.36 -21.86 -46.65
N VAL A 9 -12.09 -22.06 -46.31
CA VAL A 9 -11.57 -21.80 -44.96
C VAL A 9 -11.58 -20.28 -44.79
N GLY A 10 -12.63 -19.77 -44.15
CA GLY A 10 -12.70 -18.38 -43.73
C GLY A 10 -11.69 -18.14 -42.64
N LEU A 11 -10.60 -17.44 -42.99
CA LEU A 11 -9.66 -16.87 -42.03
C LEU A 11 -10.42 -15.77 -41.26
N ILE A 12 -10.95 -16.11 -40.09
CA ILE A 12 -11.46 -15.09 -39.15
C ILE A 12 -10.20 -14.39 -38.63
N LEU A 13 -9.88 -13.24 -39.25
CA LEU A 13 -9.05 -12.22 -38.64
C LEU A 13 -9.84 -11.76 -37.41
N LEU A 14 -9.57 -12.37 -36.26
CA LEU A 14 -9.85 -11.75 -34.97
C LEU A 14 -9.08 -10.43 -35.02
N GLY A 15 -9.79 -9.34 -35.30
CA GLY A 15 -9.20 -8.01 -35.34
C GLY A 15 -8.50 -7.78 -34.01
N CYS A 16 -7.29 -7.23 -34.06
CA CYS A 16 -6.71 -6.61 -32.88
C CYS A 16 -7.80 -5.72 -32.30
N GLU A 17 -8.33 -6.06 -31.13
CA GLU A 17 -9.27 -5.17 -30.44
C GLU A 17 -8.56 -3.83 -30.33
N ASP A 18 -9.18 -2.79 -30.90
CA ASP A 18 -8.67 -1.42 -30.83
C ASP A 18 -8.72 -1.00 -29.36
N ARG A 19 -7.67 -1.35 -28.60
CA ARG A 19 -7.49 -0.88 -27.23
C ARG A 19 -7.63 0.64 -27.25
N PRO A 20 -8.41 1.23 -26.33
CA PRO A 20 -8.58 2.67 -26.31
C PRO A 20 -7.20 3.36 -26.22
N PRO A 21 -7.04 4.54 -26.85
CA PRO A 21 -5.77 5.25 -26.81
C PRO A 21 -5.41 5.59 -25.36
N LEU A 22 -4.21 5.20 -24.92
CA LEU A 22 -3.71 5.49 -23.59
C LEU A 22 -3.71 7.00 -23.30
N PRO A 23 -3.89 7.42 -22.03
CA PRO A 23 -3.73 8.82 -21.67
C PRO A 23 -2.31 9.34 -21.98
N PRO A 24 -2.16 10.65 -22.22
CA PRO A 24 -0.84 11.25 -22.40
C PRO A 24 0.02 11.08 -21.15
N VAL A 25 1.33 10.97 -21.36
CA VAL A 25 2.32 10.99 -20.26
C VAL A 25 2.46 12.44 -19.78
N VAL A 26 2.30 12.65 -18.47
CA VAL A 26 2.47 13.97 -17.83
C VAL A 26 3.70 14.01 -16.92
N PHE A 27 4.21 12.85 -16.49
CA PHE A 27 5.43 12.72 -15.71
C PHE A 27 6.19 11.45 -16.08
N GLU A 28 7.52 11.53 -16.09
CA GLU A 28 8.42 10.40 -16.36
C GLU A 28 9.54 10.43 -15.29
N GLY A 29 9.47 9.48 -14.36
CA GLY A 29 10.43 9.28 -13.28
C GLY A 29 11.47 8.22 -13.62
N GLU A 30 12.19 7.74 -12.61
CA GLU A 30 13.18 6.67 -12.80
C GLU A 30 12.51 5.29 -12.97
N HIS A 31 11.42 5.07 -12.25
CA HIS A 31 10.74 3.79 -12.12
C HIS A 31 9.31 3.80 -12.68
N ILE A 32 8.69 4.97 -12.84
CA ILE A 32 7.33 5.10 -13.38
C ILE A 32 7.23 6.05 -14.59
N ARG A 33 6.23 5.79 -15.43
CA ARG A 33 5.68 6.75 -16.39
C ARG A 33 4.22 7.00 -16.02
N TYR A 34 3.91 8.24 -15.65
CA TYR A 34 2.59 8.59 -15.17
C TYR A 34 1.74 9.22 -16.27
N ARG A 35 0.52 8.74 -16.40
CA ARG A 35 -0.45 9.09 -17.45
C ARG A 35 -1.77 9.52 -16.84
N THR A 36 -2.41 10.53 -17.42
CA THR A 36 -3.78 10.91 -17.05
C THR A 36 -4.46 11.68 -18.18
N PHE A 37 -5.79 11.62 -18.22
CA PHE A 37 -6.61 12.51 -19.07
C PHE A 37 -6.86 13.86 -18.41
N GLU A 38 -6.64 13.95 -17.10
CA GLU A 38 -6.81 15.17 -16.33
C GLU A 38 -5.67 16.16 -16.60
N PRO A 39 -5.90 17.46 -16.37
CA PRO A 39 -4.83 18.45 -16.39
C PRO A 39 -3.69 18.05 -15.44
N GLU A 40 -2.44 18.26 -15.87
CA GLU A 40 -1.25 17.93 -15.05
C GLU A 40 -1.27 18.63 -13.69
N ASP A 41 -1.75 19.87 -13.65
CA ASP A 41 -1.85 20.64 -12.41
C ASP A 41 -2.91 20.11 -11.45
N GLU A 42 -3.79 19.20 -11.88
CA GLU A 42 -4.78 18.57 -11.01
C GLU A 42 -4.14 17.57 -10.04
N VAL A 43 -3.04 16.92 -10.40
CA VAL A 43 -2.34 15.96 -9.53
C VAL A 43 -1.40 16.72 -8.59
N CYS A 44 -1.44 16.43 -7.28
CA CYS A 44 -0.46 17.01 -6.37
C CYS A 44 0.94 16.48 -6.67
N ALA A 45 1.97 17.33 -6.58
CA ALA A 45 3.34 17.05 -6.99
C ALA A 45 3.93 15.79 -6.33
N GLY A 46 3.65 15.58 -5.05
CA GLY A 46 4.13 14.41 -4.32
C GLY A 46 3.61 13.08 -4.86
N SER A 47 2.45 13.05 -5.52
CA SER A 47 1.88 11.80 -6.06
C SER A 47 2.85 11.16 -7.06
N PHE A 48 3.55 11.97 -7.86
CA PHE A 48 4.52 11.49 -8.83
C PHE A 48 5.76 10.91 -8.14
N PHE A 49 6.38 11.70 -7.26
CA PHE A 49 7.64 11.33 -6.62
C PHE A 49 7.50 10.14 -5.65
N MET A 50 6.40 10.09 -4.89
CA MET A 50 6.19 8.99 -3.95
C MET A 50 5.83 7.67 -4.65
N GLN A 51 5.13 7.71 -5.79
CA GLN A 51 4.92 6.49 -6.60
C GLN A 51 6.22 6.03 -7.23
N ASP A 52 7.03 6.95 -7.74
CA ASP A 52 8.34 6.61 -8.31
C ASP A 52 9.25 5.97 -7.25
N ALA A 53 9.35 6.57 -6.07
CA ALA A 53 10.11 6.03 -4.95
C ALA A 53 9.57 4.67 -4.47
N LYS A 54 8.24 4.51 -4.37
CA LYS A 54 7.62 3.23 -4.00
C LYS A 54 7.88 2.15 -5.06
N ALA A 55 7.79 2.49 -6.34
CA ALA A 55 8.08 1.57 -7.43
C ALA A 55 9.56 1.13 -7.42
N GLY A 56 10.49 2.05 -7.17
CA GLY A 56 11.92 1.74 -7.00
C GLY A 56 12.16 0.79 -5.82
N TYR A 57 11.54 1.06 -4.67
CA TYR A 57 11.60 0.18 -3.51
C TYR A 57 11.08 -1.23 -3.84
N LEU A 58 9.90 -1.33 -4.46
CA LEU A 58 9.29 -2.61 -4.82
C LEU A 58 10.15 -3.36 -5.85
N LYS A 59 10.77 -2.63 -6.78
CA LYS A 59 11.69 -3.18 -7.77
C LYS A 59 12.89 -3.85 -7.10
N ASP A 60 13.49 -3.19 -6.11
CA ASP A 60 14.60 -3.74 -5.32
C ASP A 60 14.17 -4.96 -4.51
N VAL A 61 13.02 -4.90 -3.84
CA VAL A 61 12.49 -6.00 -3.02
C VAL A 61 12.14 -7.22 -3.87
N PHE A 62 11.46 -7.00 -5.00
CA PHE A 62 11.06 -8.06 -5.93
C PHE A 62 12.19 -8.53 -6.85
N GLY A 63 13.36 -7.88 -6.81
CA GLY A 63 14.51 -8.24 -7.64
C GLY A 63 14.24 -8.14 -9.14
N THR A 64 13.41 -7.19 -9.56
CA THR A 64 13.01 -6.99 -10.96
C THR A 64 13.66 -5.75 -11.57
N GLU A 65 13.56 -5.60 -12.88
CA GLU A 65 13.94 -4.38 -13.60
C GLU A 65 12.74 -3.62 -14.17
N THR A 66 11.51 -4.13 -13.94
CA THR A 66 10.26 -3.60 -14.48
C THR A 66 10.01 -2.15 -14.04
N ASN A 67 9.77 -1.29 -15.01
CA ASN A 67 9.21 0.06 -14.79
C ASN A 67 7.70 0.02 -15.04
N VAL A 68 6.95 0.86 -14.33
CA VAL A 68 5.48 0.86 -14.35
C VAL A 68 4.93 2.00 -15.20
N ASP A 69 4.00 1.72 -16.10
CA ASP A 69 3.16 2.72 -16.78
C ASP A 69 1.89 2.91 -15.94
N PHE A 70 1.87 3.89 -15.03
CA PHE A 70 0.73 4.17 -14.18
C PHE A 70 -0.23 5.16 -14.84
N SER A 71 -1.50 4.78 -14.96
CA SER A 71 -2.56 5.58 -15.55
C SER A 71 -3.67 5.87 -14.55
N TRP A 72 -3.81 7.15 -14.17
CA TRP A 72 -5.01 7.61 -13.49
C TRP A 72 -6.11 7.88 -14.53
N VAL A 73 -7.19 7.11 -14.46
CA VAL A 73 -8.28 7.17 -15.43
C VAL A 73 -9.57 7.62 -14.73
N PRO A 74 -10.24 8.66 -15.24
CA PRO A 74 -11.54 9.10 -14.71
C PRO A 74 -12.61 8.01 -14.81
N ASP A 75 -13.56 8.04 -13.87
CA ASP A 75 -14.61 7.02 -13.69
C ASP A 75 -15.42 6.73 -14.96
N ASP A 76 -15.73 7.77 -15.76
CA ASP A 76 -16.54 7.66 -16.97
C ASP A 76 -15.87 6.88 -18.12
N ARG A 77 -14.57 6.60 -18.01
CA ARG A 77 -13.78 5.88 -19.02
C ARG A 77 -12.98 4.72 -18.45
N TYR A 78 -12.93 4.58 -17.13
CA TYR A 78 -12.09 3.62 -16.43
C TYR A 78 -12.34 2.16 -16.86
N PHE A 79 -13.62 1.77 -16.99
CA PHE A 79 -13.99 0.42 -17.44
C PHE A 79 -13.60 0.09 -18.89
N ASP A 80 -13.22 1.09 -19.71
CA ASP A 80 -12.67 0.85 -21.04
C ASP A 80 -11.24 0.27 -20.98
N TYR A 81 -10.53 0.49 -19.86
CA TYR A 81 -9.15 0.03 -19.66
C TYR A 81 -9.08 -1.12 -18.66
N CYS A 82 -9.94 -1.09 -17.64
CA CYS A 82 -9.83 -1.95 -16.48
C CYS A 82 -11.20 -2.47 -16.02
N PRO A 83 -11.52 -3.76 -16.20
CA PRO A 83 -12.80 -4.35 -15.81
C PRO A 83 -12.85 -4.72 -14.31
N ALA A 84 -12.24 -3.91 -13.45
CA ALA A 84 -12.17 -4.10 -12.00
C ALA A 84 -12.81 -2.88 -11.30
N PRO A 85 -13.12 -2.90 -9.99
CA PRO A 85 -13.89 -1.82 -9.36
C PRO A 85 -13.07 -0.58 -8.95
N SER A 86 -11.75 -0.68 -8.82
CA SER A 86 -10.93 0.41 -8.25
C SER A 86 -9.52 0.53 -8.82
N GLY A 87 -8.95 -0.59 -9.25
CA GLY A 87 -7.70 -0.65 -9.98
C GLY A 87 -7.50 -2.01 -10.62
N CYS A 88 -6.58 -2.08 -11.57
CA CYS A 88 -5.95 -3.33 -12.00
C CYS A 88 -4.57 -3.03 -12.56
N ALA A 89 -3.70 -4.04 -12.54
CA ALA A 89 -2.52 -4.10 -13.38
C ALA A 89 -2.72 -5.11 -14.51
N ILE A 90 -2.13 -4.81 -15.66
CA ILE A 90 -1.97 -5.73 -16.79
C ILE A 90 -0.52 -5.60 -17.24
N GLU A 91 0.26 -6.65 -17.03
CA GLU A 91 1.72 -6.63 -17.07
C GLU A 91 2.26 -5.49 -16.20
N SER A 92 3.01 -4.56 -16.78
CA SER A 92 3.56 -3.39 -16.09
C SER A 92 2.70 -2.14 -16.25
N GLU A 93 1.48 -2.26 -16.79
CA GLU A 93 0.54 -1.14 -16.96
C GLU A 93 -0.49 -1.15 -15.83
N VAL A 94 -0.54 -0.07 -15.06
CA VAL A 94 -1.47 0.09 -13.94
C VAL A 94 -2.57 1.07 -14.35
N PHE A 95 -3.82 0.72 -14.08
CA PHE A 95 -4.99 1.59 -14.26
C PHE A 95 -5.73 1.74 -12.94
N ALA A 96 -5.89 2.97 -12.46
CA ALA A 96 -6.56 3.23 -11.19
C ALA A 96 -7.53 4.41 -11.28
N LEU A 97 -8.59 4.36 -10.47
CA LEU A 97 -9.52 5.49 -10.25
C LEU A 97 -8.92 6.59 -9.36
N ARG A 98 -7.80 6.30 -8.69
CA ARG A 98 -7.10 7.22 -7.78
C ARG A 98 -5.76 7.63 -8.39
N PRO A 99 -5.30 8.87 -8.13
CA PRO A 99 -4.02 9.36 -8.63
C PRO A 99 -2.79 8.69 -7.97
N PHE A 100 -3.03 7.93 -6.90
CA PHE A 100 -2.04 7.22 -6.12
C PHE A 100 -2.66 5.90 -5.67
N ASN A 101 -2.07 4.76 -6.06
CA ASN A 101 -2.57 3.45 -5.67
C ASN A 101 -1.42 2.45 -5.47
N GLU A 102 -0.97 2.31 -4.23
CA GLU A 102 0.15 1.44 -3.87
C GLU A 102 -0.14 -0.06 -4.09
N HIS A 103 -1.39 -0.49 -3.93
CA HIS A 103 -1.80 -1.89 -4.14
C HIS A 103 -1.55 -2.29 -5.60
N GLU A 104 -2.07 -1.49 -6.53
CA GLU A 104 -1.88 -1.76 -7.96
C GLU A 104 -0.44 -1.51 -8.40
N LEU A 105 0.30 -0.64 -7.72
CA LEU A 105 1.72 -0.46 -7.99
C LEU A 105 2.52 -1.73 -7.67
N ALA A 106 2.17 -2.45 -6.59
CA ALA A 106 2.77 -3.76 -6.30
C ALA A 106 2.53 -4.76 -7.44
N HIS A 107 1.29 -4.81 -7.96
CA HIS A 107 0.96 -5.63 -9.13
C HIS A 107 1.73 -5.19 -10.39
N GLY A 108 1.81 -3.89 -10.67
CA GLY A 108 2.52 -3.36 -11.84
C GLY A 108 4.02 -3.63 -11.83
N VAL A 109 4.64 -3.70 -10.64
CA VAL A 109 6.06 -4.12 -10.52
C VAL A 109 6.18 -5.64 -10.65
N ARG A 110 5.20 -6.41 -10.15
CA ARG A 110 5.22 -7.88 -10.13
C ARG A 110 3.82 -8.49 -10.31
N GLU A 111 3.52 -8.94 -11.52
CA GLU A 111 2.22 -9.52 -11.87
C GLU A 111 2.29 -11.03 -12.20
N SER A 112 3.11 -11.79 -11.46
CA SER A 112 3.51 -13.13 -11.88
C SER A 112 3.39 -14.22 -10.82
N ALA A 113 2.58 -14.03 -9.76
CA ALA A 113 2.49 -14.99 -8.67
C ALA A 113 1.16 -15.76 -8.66
N PHE A 114 1.10 -16.80 -7.84
CA PHE A 114 -0.16 -17.50 -7.54
C PHE A 114 -1.16 -16.51 -6.91
N PRO A 115 -2.43 -16.38 -7.40
CA PRO A 115 -3.27 -15.22 -7.12
C PRO A 115 -3.49 -14.89 -5.63
N PRO A 116 -3.74 -15.85 -4.72
CA PRO A 116 -3.81 -15.55 -3.29
C PRO A 116 -2.53 -14.95 -2.70
N LEU A 117 -1.36 -15.41 -3.15
CA LEU A 117 -0.07 -14.85 -2.73
C LEU A 117 0.16 -13.47 -3.36
N GLU A 118 -0.21 -13.30 -4.63
CA GLU A 118 -0.11 -12.03 -5.35
C GLU A 118 -0.91 -10.94 -4.65
N GLU A 119 -2.19 -11.18 -4.35
CA GLU A 119 -3.04 -10.22 -3.63
C GLU A 119 -2.57 -10.01 -2.19
N GLY A 120 -2.11 -11.06 -1.51
CA GLY A 120 -1.52 -10.93 -0.18
C GLY A 120 -0.29 -10.01 -0.17
N LEU A 121 0.60 -10.14 -1.16
CA LEU A 121 1.75 -9.25 -1.33
C LEU A 121 1.32 -7.83 -1.69
N ALA A 122 0.34 -7.67 -2.57
CA ALA A 122 -0.18 -6.35 -2.95
C ALA A 122 -0.83 -5.62 -1.76
N VAL A 123 -1.53 -6.33 -0.88
CA VAL A 123 -2.05 -5.77 0.38
C VAL A 123 -0.93 -5.47 1.37
N TYR A 124 0.04 -6.39 1.53
CA TYR A 124 1.18 -6.23 2.44
C TYR A 124 2.01 -5.00 2.08
N PHE A 125 2.33 -4.82 0.80
CA PHE A 125 3.08 -3.66 0.30
C PHE A 125 2.20 -2.46 -0.05
N GLY A 126 0.88 -2.60 -0.03
CA GLY A 126 -0.07 -1.57 -0.45
C GLY A 126 -0.55 -0.66 0.68
N GLY A 127 -1.21 0.43 0.31
CA GLY A 127 -1.75 1.44 1.21
C GLY A 127 -3.16 1.10 1.71
N GLY A 128 -3.52 1.64 2.88
CA GLY A 128 -4.76 1.34 3.60
C GLY A 128 -6.05 1.52 2.81
N SER A 129 -6.85 0.46 2.68
CA SER A 129 -8.27 0.55 2.31
C SER A 129 -9.15 0.26 3.53
N ALA A 130 -10.26 0.98 3.68
CA ALA A 130 -11.24 0.70 4.75
C ALA A 130 -11.87 -0.70 4.63
N ARG A 131 -11.71 -1.37 3.48
CA ARG A 131 -12.18 -2.74 3.24
C ARG A 131 -11.21 -3.80 3.75
N ASP A 132 -10.02 -3.40 4.20
CA ASP A 132 -8.99 -4.33 4.65
C ASP A 132 -9.17 -4.75 6.12
N VAL A 133 -10.26 -4.32 6.77
CA VAL A 133 -10.68 -4.78 8.09
C VAL A 133 -11.23 -6.19 7.96
N ALA A 134 -10.35 -7.19 7.89
CA ALA A 134 -10.78 -8.57 7.79
C ALA A 134 -11.25 -9.12 9.15
N PRO A 135 -12.48 -9.63 9.28
CA PRO A 135 -12.88 -10.41 10.44
C PRO A 135 -12.14 -11.75 10.48
N MET A 136 -11.97 -12.33 11.67
CA MET A 136 -11.51 -13.72 11.83
C MET A 136 -12.31 -14.67 10.92
N GLY A 137 -11.61 -15.61 10.28
CA GLY A 137 -12.19 -16.65 9.44
C GLY A 137 -11.09 -17.61 8.98
N THR A 138 -11.49 -18.77 8.48
CA THR A 138 -10.55 -19.77 7.96
C THR A 138 -9.91 -19.28 6.67
N LEU A 139 -8.62 -19.52 6.50
CA LEU A 139 -7.88 -19.08 5.31
C LEU A 139 -8.08 -20.02 4.10
N GLU A 140 -9.32 -20.43 3.85
CA GLU A 140 -9.71 -21.29 2.72
C GLU A 140 -9.41 -20.64 1.36
N ALA A 141 -9.37 -19.30 1.33
CA ALA A 141 -9.03 -18.50 0.15
C ALA A 141 -7.64 -18.82 -0.42
N LEU A 142 -6.68 -19.27 0.38
CA LEU A 142 -5.35 -19.67 -0.12
C LEU A 142 -5.38 -20.89 -1.06
N LEU A 143 -6.46 -21.66 -1.05
CA LEU A 143 -6.62 -22.86 -1.87
C LEU A 143 -7.51 -22.61 -3.10
N GLN A 144 -8.04 -21.40 -3.24
CA GLN A 144 -8.91 -21.04 -4.36
C GLN A 144 -8.13 -20.21 -5.39
N PRO A 145 -8.26 -20.52 -6.69
CA PRO A 145 -7.59 -19.74 -7.73
C PRO A 145 -8.24 -18.36 -7.92
N ASP A 146 -9.52 -18.23 -7.59
CA ASP A 146 -10.26 -16.98 -7.60
C ASP A 146 -10.28 -16.42 -6.17
N VAL A 147 -9.80 -15.18 -6.01
CA VAL A 147 -9.76 -14.50 -4.71
C VAL A 147 -10.92 -13.54 -4.61
N ASP A 148 -11.73 -13.65 -3.55
CA ASP A 148 -12.76 -12.67 -3.24
C ASP A 148 -12.12 -11.42 -2.61
N VAL A 149 -12.60 -10.24 -2.96
CA VAL A 149 -12.16 -8.95 -2.41
C VAL A 149 -12.27 -8.93 -0.88
N ASP A 150 -13.26 -9.64 -0.33
CA ASP A 150 -13.46 -9.73 1.11
C ASP A 150 -12.33 -10.50 1.84
N ASP A 151 -11.50 -11.27 1.12
CA ASP A 151 -10.37 -12.03 1.68
C ASP A 151 -9.03 -11.29 1.60
N TYR A 152 -8.95 -10.15 0.91
CA TYR A 152 -7.69 -9.42 0.68
C TYR A 152 -6.98 -9.05 1.99
N GLY A 153 -7.73 -8.52 2.96
CA GLY A 153 -7.18 -8.21 4.28
C GLY A 153 -6.60 -9.43 5.00
N ARG A 154 -7.22 -10.61 4.84
CA ARG A 154 -6.70 -11.87 5.43
C ARG A 154 -5.43 -12.33 4.74
N LEU A 155 -5.40 -12.28 3.41
CA LEU A 155 -4.21 -12.64 2.63
C LEU A 155 -3.03 -11.73 2.96
N GLY A 156 -3.25 -10.42 3.08
CA GLY A 156 -2.23 -9.47 3.52
C GLY A 156 -1.71 -9.76 4.93
N ARG A 157 -2.60 -10.11 5.87
CA ARG A 157 -2.19 -10.55 7.23
C ARG A 157 -1.38 -11.83 7.22
N PHE A 158 -1.77 -12.80 6.40
CA PHE A 158 -1.03 -14.05 6.29
C PHE A 158 0.37 -13.83 5.68
N VAL A 159 0.48 -12.99 4.64
CA VAL A 159 1.78 -12.59 4.11
C VAL A 159 2.61 -11.88 5.18
N SER A 160 2.01 -10.98 5.96
CA SER A 160 2.69 -10.34 7.10
C SER A 160 3.22 -11.33 8.12
N TYR A 161 2.43 -12.36 8.48
CA TYR A 161 2.86 -13.47 9.32
C TYR A 161 4.05 -14.22 8.71
N LEU A 162 3.97 -14.59 7.42
CA LEU A 162 5.08 -15.27 6.74
C LEU A 162 6.34 -14.39 6.72
N VAL A 163 6.21 -13.08 6.55
CA VAL A 163 7.34 -12.15 6.59
C VAL A 163 7.93 -12.04 8.00
N ALA A 164 7.09 -12.04 9.04
CA ALA A 164 7.57 -12.01 10.42
C ALA A 164 8.35 -13.29 10.79
N GLU A 165 7.89 -14.46 10.33
CA GLU A 165 8.55 -15.75 10.62
C GLU A 165 9.76 -16.04 9.73
N PHE A 166 9.68 -15.73 8.44
CA PHE A 166 10.66 -16.16 7.43
C PHE A 166 11.44 -15.02 6.76
N GLY A 167 11.01 -13.77 6.95
CA GLY A 167 11.61 -12.59 6.33
C GLY A 167 11.09 -12.30 4.92
N VAL A 168 11.12 -11.03 4.54
CA VAL A 168 10.50 -10.52 3.30
C VAL A 168 11.06 -11.19 2.04
N PHE A 169 12.37 -11.42 1.98
CA PHE A 169 13.01 -11.98 0.79
C PHE A 169 12.63 -13.44 0.54
N GLU A 170 12.38 -14.24 1.60
CA GLU A 170 11.94 -15.62 1.43
C GLU A 170 10.49 -15.68 0.92
N VAL A 171 9.62 -14.80 1.41
CA VAL A 171 8.23 -14.71 0.95
C VAL A 171 8.14 -14.21 -0.49
N VAL A 172 8.96 -13.22 -0.87
CA VAL A 172 9.06 -12.76 -2.26
C VAL A 172 9.56 -13.87 -3.16
N ALA A 173 10.60 -14.60 -2.72
CA ALA A 173 11.13 -15.68 -3.53
C ALA A 173 10.14 -16.85 -3.66
N LEU A 174 9.26 -17.09 -2.67
CA LEU A 174 8.14 -18.04 -2.83
C LEU A 174 7.29 -17.67 -4.04
N ALA A 175 7.00 -16.39 -4.22
CA ALA A 175 6.24 -15.93 -5.37
C ALA A 175 6.95 -16.20 -6.71
N ASP A 176 8.28 -16.36 -6.73
CA ASP A 176 9.02 -16.75 -7.95
C ASP A 176 8.85 -18.23 -8.29
N ASP A 177 8.66 -19.07 -7.27
CA ASP A 177 8.51 -20.52 -7.43
C ASP A 177 7.08 -20.91 -7.84
N VAL A 178 6.09 -20.04 -7.58
CA VAL A 178 4.68 -20.29 -7.84
C VAL A 178 4.11 -19.25 -8.81
N PRO A 179 4.39 -19.39 -10.11
CA PRO A 179 3.98 -18.39 -11.08
C PRO A 179 2.46 -18.31 -11.23
N ARG A 180 1.98 -17.22 -11.80
CA ARG A 180 0.56 -17.07 -12.17
C ARG A 180 0.10 -18.24 -13.05
N GLY A 181 -0.97 -18.91 -12.62
CA GLY A 181 -1.48 -20.14 -13.24
C GLY A 181 -0.98 -21.44 -12.62
N ALA A 182 -0.10 -21.39 -11.62
CA ALA A 182 0.20 -22.54 -10.76
C ALA A 182 -1.08 -23.08 -10.12
N ARG A 183 -1.12 -24.40 -9.93
CA ARG A 183 -2.23 -25.08 -9.25
C ARG A 183 -2.07 -24.99 -7.74
N PRO A 184 -3.16 -25.11 -6.96
CA PRO A 184 -3.09 -25.11 -5.49
C PRO A 184 -2.06 -26.12 -4.93
N GLU A 185 -1.96 -27.32 -5.53
CA GLU A 185 -0.99 -28.32 -5.05
C GLU A 185 0.47 -27.94 -5.32
N GLU A 186 0.73 -27.13 -6.35
CA GLU A 186 2.06 -26.59 -6.66
C GLU A 186 2.43 -25.48 -5.67
N PHE A 187 1.45 -24.65 -5.28
CA PHE A 187 1.62 -23.67 -4.21
C PHE A 187 1.92 -24.33 -2.86
N GLU A 188 1.13 -25.32 -2.46
CA GLU A 188 1.37 -26.10 -1.23
C GLU A 188 2.76 -26.74 -1.20
N ALA A 189 3.18 -27.34 -2.32
CA ALA A 189 4.49 -27.99 -2.42
C ALA A 189 5.65 -26.97 -2.35
N ALA A 190 5.49 -25.79 -2.95
CA ALA A 190 6.50 -24.73 -2.87
C ALA A 190 6.62 -24.17 -1.45
N VAL A 191 5.49 -23.97 -0.76
CA VAL A 191 5.45 -23.58 0.66
C VAL A 191 6.20 -24.59 1.53
N ASP A 192 5.88 -25.88 1.40
CA ASP A 192 6.55 -26.95 2.16
C ASP A 192 8.05 -27.01 1.84
N SER A 193 8.41 -26.93 0.57
CA SER A 193 9.81 -26.95 0.14
C SER A 193 10.60 -25.74 0.66
N ARG A 194 10.01 -24.55 0.70
CA ARG A 194 10.72 -23.33 1.09
C ARG A 194 10.79 -23.15 2.60
N PHE A 195 9.67 -23.31 3.30
CA PHE A 195 9.59 -23.04 4.73
C PHE A 195 9.77 -24.28 5.59
N GLY A 196 9.83 -25.48 4.98
CA GLY A 196 9.99 -26.74 5.71
C GLY A 196 8.77 -27.15 6.52
N ALA A 197 7.60 -26.58 6.21
CA ALA A 197 6.33 -26.84 6.86
C ALA A 197 5.19 -26.86 5.84
N PRO A 198 4.26 -27.84 5.93
CA PRO A 198 3.08 -27.85 5.06
C PRO A 198 2.24 -26.59 5.22
N LEU A 199 1.64 -26.10 4.13
CA LEU A 199 0.78 -24.91 4.15
C LEU A 199 -0.29 -24.97 5.26
N ALA A 200 -0.96 -26.11 5.41
CA ALA A 200 -1.98 -26.30 6.45
C ALA A 200 -1.44 -26.11 7.89
N ALA A 201 -0.17 -26.42 8.13
CA ALA A 201 0.45 -26.19 9.44
C ALA A 201 0.74 -24.71 9.68
N LEU A 202 1.21 -23.98 8.65
CA LEU A 202 1.43 -22.53 8.73
C LEU A 202 0.11 -21.75 8.88
N VAL A 203 -0.95 -22.18 8.19
CA VAL A 203 -2.29 -21.59 8.35
C VAL A 203 -2.80 -21.82 9.77
N ALA A 204 -2.65 -23.04 10.31
CA ALA A 204 -3.06 -23.32 11.69
C ALA A 204 -2.27 -22.48 12.70
N ASP A 205 -0.96 -22.33 12.52
CA ASP A 205 -0.13 -21.50 13.40
C ASP A 205 -0.49 -20.01 13.32
N PHE A 206 -0.75 -19.51 12.11
CA PHE A 206 -1.30 -18.16 11.90
C PHE A 206 -2.62 -17.95 12.63
N GLU A 207 -3.58 -18.86 12.46
CA GLU A 207 -4.91 -18.78 13.08
C GLU A 207 -4.86 -18.91 14.62
N ASP A 208 -3.95 -19.73 15.14
CA ASP A 208 -3.81 -19.97 16.58
C ASP A 208 -2.97 -18.90 17.30
N GLY A 209 -1.96 -18.33 16.62
CA GLY A 209 -0.88 -17.58 17.27
C GLY A 209 -0.67 -16.15 16.77
N TYR A 210 -1.07 -15.79 15.55
CA TYR A 210 -0.78 -14.46 15.00
C TYR A 210 -1.77 -13.41 15.55
N PRO A 211 -1.30 -12.34 16.22
CA PRO A 211 -2.20 -11.39 16.85
C PRO A 211 -3.15 -10.70 15.88
N GLU A 212 -4.34 -10.37 16.37
CA GLU A 212 -5.21 -9.43 15.69
C GLU A 212 -4.60 -8.03 15.75
N CYS A 213 -4.59 -7.36 14.61
CA CYS A 213 -3.98 -6.05 14.46
C CYS A 213 -4.75 -5.26 13.40
N GLN A 214 -4.64 -3.93 13.46
CA GLN A 214 -5.31 -3.06 12.50
C GLN A 214 -4.68 -3.25 11.10
N PRO A 215 -5.43 -2.93 10.03
CA PRO A 215 -4.92 -2.98 8.66
C PRO A 215 -3.55 -2.37 8.46
N ILE A 216 -3.27 -1.30 9.19
CA ILE A 216 -2.01 -0.57 9.07
C ILE A 216 -0.83 -1.31 9.71
N SER A 217 -1.05 -2.10 10.75
CA SER A 217 0.02 -2.74 11.54
C SER A 217 0.67 -3.94 10.85
N TYR A 218 -0.02 -4.57 9.88
CA TYR A 218 0.55 -5.71 9.15
C TYR A 218 1.16 -5.32 7.80
N ARG A 219 1.20 -4.04 7.46
CA ARG A 219 1.70 -3.55 6.18
C ARG A 219 3.17 -3.19 6.23
N HIS A 220 3.71 -3.00 5.03
CA HIS A 220 5.09 -2.68 4.80
C HIS A 220 5.27 -1.28 4.20
N ASP A 221 5.39 -0.32 5.09
CA ASP A 221 5.51 1.10 4.77
C ASP A 221 6.96 1.60 4.78
N GLN A 222 7.93 0.69 4.63
CA GLN A 222 9.37 0.98 4.69
C GLN A 222 9.82 2.18 3.84
N PRO A 223 9.41 2.36 2.55
CA PRO A 223 9.82 3.54 1.78
C PRO A 223 9.44 4.87 2.46
N PHE A 224 8.33 4.90 3.18
CA PHE A 224 7.89 6.07 3.93
C PHE A 224 8.60 6.17 5.28
N CYS A 225 8.88 5.03 5.91
CA CYS A 225 9.64 4.96 7.16
C CYS A 225 11.11 5.34 7.02
N ASP A 226 11.69 5.19 5.82
CA ASP A 226 13.06 5.61 5.50
C ASP A 226 13.16 7.11 5.19
N LEU A 227 12.04 7.83 5.15
CA LEU A 227 12.06 9.29 5.05
C LEU A 227 12.82 9.87 6.24
N THR A 228 13.62 10.90 5.97
CA THR A 228 14.36 11.60 7.03
C THR A 228 13.38 12.19 8.04
N PRO A 229 13.50 11.85 9.34
CA PRO A 229 12.64 12.41 10.37
C PRO A 229 12.68 13.94 10.34
N ILE A 230 11.51 14.56 10.20
CA ILE A 230 11.39 16.03 10.17
C ILE A 230 11.68 16.66 11.53
N LEU A 231 11.49 15.88 12.59
CA LEU A 231 11.69 16.28 13.97
C LEU A 231 12.11 15.08 14.81
N THR A 232 12.68 15.39 15.96
CA THR A 232 13.08 14.41 16.95
C THR A 232 12.50 14.82 18.30
N LEU A 233 11.74 13.92 18.92
CA LEU A 233 11.14 14.16 20.22
C LEU A 233 12.22 14.11 21.30
N PRO A 234 12.26 15.10 22.20
CA PRO A 234 13.26 15.15 23.26
C PRO A 234 13.00 14.04 24.29
N VAL A 235 14.07 13.68 25.00
CA VAL A 235 14.01 12.80 26.16
C VAL A 235 13.09 13.41 27.22
N PRO A 236 12.12 12.68 27.78
CA PRO A 236 11.24 13.23 28.79
C PRO A 236 11.98 13.68 30.05
N GLY A 237 11.62 14.86 30.57
CA GLY A 237 12.23 15.44 31.76
C GLY A 237 11.55 16.74 32.19
N VAL A 238 11.91 17.24 33.38
CA VAL A 238 11.26 18.39 34.03
C VAL A 238 11.29 19.68 33.19
N ASP A 239 12.27 19.80 32.28
CA ASP A 239 12.47 20.97 31.42
C ASP A 239 12.50 20.61 29.92
N ALA A 240 12.00 19.44 29.54
CA ALA A 240 11.98 19.02 28.14
C ALA A 240 10.97 19.87 27.35
N PRO A 241 11.38 20.52 26.24
CA PRO A 241 10.51 21.45 25.53
C PRO A 241 9.41 20.70 24.78
N THR A 242 8.26 21.37 24.62
CA THR A 242 7.26 20.97 23.62
C THR A 242 7.84 21.17 22.22
N VAL A 243 7.71 20.16 21.36
CA VAL A 243 8.03 20.27 19.94
C VAL A 243 6.75 20.59 19.18
N GLU A 244 6.81 21.58 18.28
CA GLU A 244 5.68 21.96 17.43
C GLU A 244 6.13 21.97 15.96
N GLN A 245 5.25 21.50 15.08
CA GLN A 245 5.49 21.47 13.63
C GLN A 245 4.19 21.76 12.89
N GLU A 246 4.27 22.65 11.89
CA GLU A 246 3.17 22.90 10.96
C GLU A 246 3.39 22.13 9.66
N PHE A 247 2.31 21.55 9.14
CA PHE A 247 2.26 20.83 7.88
C PHE A 247 1.33 21.54 6.91
N SER A 248 1.71 21.54 5.63
CA SER A 248 0.87 22.03 4.55
C SER A 248 0.42 20.88 3.66
N LEU A 249 -0.86 20.86 3.27
CA LEU A 249 -1.40 19.97 2.22
C LEU A 249 -1.63 20.74 0.91
N ARG A 250 -0.68 21.60 0.55
CA ARG A 250 -0.73 22.27 -0.75
C ARG A 250 -0.21 21.32 -1.82
N CYS A 251 -0.93 21.20 -2.93
CA CYS A 251 -0.53 20.32 -4.02
C CYS A 251 0.81 20.68 -4.70
N ASP A 252 1.34 21.89 -4.51
CA ASP A 252 2.67 22.25 -5.03
C ASP A 252 3.81 21.78 -4.11
N ASP A 253 3.50 21.17 -2.97
CA ASP A 253 4.45 20.54 -2.06
C ASP A 253 4.73 19.09 -2.48
N GLU A 254 6.02 18.74 -2.58
CA GLU A 254 6.51 17.42 -2.96
C GLU A 254 6.12 16.33 -1.94
N GLY A 255 5.76 16.69 -0.71
CA GLY A 255 5.22 15.74 0.28
C GLY A 255 3.71 15.49 0.16
N THR A 256 2.98 16.27 -0.66
CA THR A 256 1.51 16.17 -0.74
C THR A 256 1.07 15.29 -1.90
N LEU A 257 0.26 14.29 -1.59
CA LEU A 257 -0.34 13.30 -2.49
C LEU A 257 -1.81 13.62 -2.75
N GLY A 258 -2.35 13.03 -3.81
CA GLY A 258 -3.75 13.14 -4.20
C GLY A 258 -3.97 14.15 -5.33
N THR A 259 -5.11 14.85 -5.29
CA THR A 259 -5.48 15.84 -6.31
C THR A 259 -5.81 17.21 -5.72
N ARG A 260 -5.91 18.24 -6.57
CA ARG A 260 -6.35 19.57 -6.16
C ARG A 260 -7.83 19.58 -5.78
N SER A 261 -8.67 18.80 -6.44
CA SER A 261 -10.13 18.82 -6.25
C SER A 261 -10.67 17.79 -5.26
N ALA A 262 -9.87 16.81 -4.84
CA ALA A 262 -10.32 15.68 -4.01
C ALA A 262 -9.38 15.40 -2.84
N ASP A 263 -9.35 14.15 -2.36
CA ASP A 263 -8.54 13.71 -1.23
C ASP A 263 -7.07 14.12 -1.39
N ARG A 264 -6.50 14.66 -0.31
CA ARG A 264 -5.07 14.90 -0.19
C ARG A 264 -4.52 14.17 1.00
N SER A 265 -3.30 13.66 0.86
CA SER A 265 -2.60 13.04 1.98
C SER A 265 -1.13 13.41 1.97
N ARG A 266 -0.46 13.12 3.09
CA ARG A 266 0.96 13.38 3.30
C ARG A 266 1.51 12.37 4.29
N TYR A 267 2.73 11.93 4.04
CA TYR A 267 3.49 11.01 4.90
C TYR A 267 4.65 11.79 5.49
N GLU A 268 4.82 11.71 6.80
CA GLU A 268 5.88 12.37 7.55
C GLU A 268 6.47 11.41 8.56
N THR A 269 7.77 11.53 8.85
CA THR A 269 8.39 10.72 9.91
C THR A 269 8.90 11.58 11.04
N PHE A 270 8.84 11.07 12.27
CA PHE A 270 9.52 11.67 13.41
C PHE A 270 10.26 10.61 14.21
N ALA A 271 11.30 11.01 14.93
CA ALA A 271 12.10 10.11 15.75
C ALA A 271 11.81 10.32 17.24
N VAL A 272 11.78 9.23 18.01
CA VAL A 272 11.76 9.22 19.47
C VAL A 272 13.13 8.74 19.94
N GLN A 273 13.87 9.57 20.66
CA GLN A 273 15.23 9.24 21.10
C GLN A 273 15.27 8.21 22.22
N ASP A 274 14.32 8.30 23.15
CA ASP A 274 14.24 7.44 24.33
C ASP A 274 12.77 7.14 24.60
N ARG A 275 12.49 5.93 25.08
CA ARG A 275 11.15 5.55 25.51
C ARG A 275 10.60 6.57 26.51
N GLY A 276 9.39 7.06 26.25
CA GLY A 276 8.84 8.20 26.98
C GLY A 276 7.34 8.34 26.90
N LEU A 277 6.77 9.04 27.89
CA LEU A 277 5.37 9.39 27.94
C LEU A 277 5.19 10.80 27.34
N TYR A 278 4.37 10.91 26.29
CA TYR A 278 4.15 12.14 25.52
C TYR A 278 2.67 12.48 25.41
N ASN A 279 2.32 13.76 25.54
CA ASN A 279 1.05 14.28 25.06
C ASN A 279 1.22 14.67 23.60
N LEU A 280 0.55 13.95 22.69
CA LEU A 280 0.54 14.26 21.27
C LEU A 280 -0.74 15.00 20.93
N THR A 281 -0.62 16.07 20.14
CA THR A 281 -1.75 16.84 19.62
C THR A 281 -1.55 17.07 18.13
N ILE A 282 -2.53 16.72 17.30
CA ILE A 282 -2.50 16.89 15.85
C ILE A 282 -3.84 17.47 15.41
N MET A 283 -3.81 18.73 14.97
CA MET A 283 -5.01 19.50 14.68
C MET A 283 -5.00 20.02 13.25
N ALA A 284 -6.05 19.76 12.49
CA ALA A 284 -6.26 20.38 11.18
C ALA A 284 -6.52 21.89 11.33
N THR A 285 -5.97 22.69 10.42
CA THR A 285 -6.11 24.16 10.38
C THR A 285 -6.65 24.64 9.01
N PRO A 286 -7.91 25.12 8.92
CA PRO A 286 -8.95 25.08 9.95
C PRO A 286 -9.42 23.64 10.21
N ALA A 287 -10.00 23.42 11.39
CA ALA A 287 -10.58 22.14 11.77
C ALA A 287 -11.63 21.71 10.72
N SER A 288 -11.52 20.47 10.25
CA SER A 288 -12.48 19.87 9.33
C SER A 288 -12.82 18.45 9.74
N SER A 289 -14.08 18.07 9.57
CA SER A 289 -14.62 16.75 9.92
C SER A 289 -14.24 15.63 8.94
N GLY A 290 -13.34 15.89 7.99
CA GLY A 290 -12.85 14.92 7.01
C GLY A 290 -11.33 14.78 7.05
N SER A 291 -10.72 15.15 8.19
CA SER A 291 -9.31 14.93 8.44
C SER A 291 -9.12 13.55 9.06
N LEU A 292 -8.04 12.86 8.70
CA LEU A 292 -7.62 11.61 9.32
C LEU A 292 -6.13 11.69 9.59
N VAL A 293 -5.74 11.29 10.79
CA VAL A 293 -4.34 11.18 11.22
C VAL A 293 -4.10 9.75 11.65
N VAL A 294 -3.03 9.18 11.12
CA VAL A 294 -2.55 7.87 11.52
C VAL A 294 -1.12 7.97 11.99
N LEU A 295 -0.84 7.43 13.17
CA LEU A 295 0.50 7.32 13.72
C LEU A 295 0.84 5.85 13.91
N GLU A 296 2.05 5.46 13.53
CA GLU A 296 2.54 4.08 13.67
C GLU A 296 4.06 4.08 13.89
N GLN A 297 4.58 3.07 14.55
CA GLN A 297 6.03 2.86 14.66
C GLN A 297 6.54 2.06 13.45
N CYS A 298 7.63 2.53 12.87
CA CYS A 298 8.29 1.88 11.75
C CYS A 298 8.99 0.57 12.15
N GLY A 299 9.09 -0.36 11.20
CA GLY A 299 9.81 -1.63 11.37
C GLY A 299 9.11 -2.63 12.28
N THR A 300 7.79 -2.57 12.35
CA THR A 300 7.00 -3.37 13.28
C THR A 300 6.12 -4.41 12.57
N SER A 301 5.70 -5.42 13.33
CA SER A 301 4.80 -6.48 12.91
C SER A 301 3.61 -6.58 13.87
N CYS A 302 2.63 -7.44 13.60
CA CYS A 302 1.53 -7.66 14.54
C CYS A 302 1.95 -8.39 15.82
N PHE A 303 3.16 -8.98 15.88
CA PHE A 303 3.69 -9.56 17.12
C PHE A 303 4.14 -8.52 18.12
N ASP A 304 4.45 -7.31 17.66
CA ASP A 304 4.97 -6.26 18.49
C ASP A 304 3.78 -5.51 19.15
N GLU A 305 3.85 -5.28 20.46
CA GLU A 305 2.89 -4.41 21.18
C GLU A 305 3.15 -2.95 20.79
N VAL A 306 2.73 -2.57 19.59
CA VAL A 306 3.15 -1.31 18.97
C VAL A 306 2.08 -0.27 19.11
N PHE A 307 2.54 0.96 19.36
CA PHE A 307 1.70 2.12 19.22
C PHE A 307 1.32 2.33 17.75
N SER A 308 0.07 1.99 17.43
CA SER A 308 -0.62 2.43 16.21
C SER A 308 -1.94 3.09 16.59
N SER A 309 -2.27 4.21 15.95
CA SER A 309 -3.45 5.00 16.31
C SER A 309 -4.01 5.70 15.09
N VAL A 310 -5.31 5.54 14.85
CA VAL A 310 -6.05 6.10 13.70
C VAL A 310 -7.16 6.99 14.24
N GLN A 311 -7.15 8.29 13.92
CA GLN A 311 -8.10 9.24 14.50
C GLN A 311 -8.45 10.39 13.54
N GLU A 312 -9.69 10.90 13.63
CA GLU A 312 -10.10 12.11 12.89
C GLU A 312 -9.40 13.38 13.42
N PHE A 313 -9.09 13.38 14.71
CA PHE A 313 -8.40 14.43 15.44
C PHE A 313 -7.58 13.81 16.56
N TYR A 314 -6.32 14.22 16.70
CA TYR A 314 -5.46 13.69 17.75
C TYR A 314 -5.38 14.69 18.91
N ASP A 315 -6.16 14.47 19.96
CA ASP A 315 -6.05 15.17 21.25
C ASP A 315 -6.21 14.13 22.35
N HIS A 316 -5.08 13.51 22.68
CA HIS A 316 -5.06 12.31 23.51
C HIS A 316 -4.52 12.57 24.91
N GLU A 317 -4.96 11.70 25.82
CA GLU A 317 -4.24 11.37 27.05
C GLU A 317 -2.83 10.89 26.73
N SER A 318 -1.90 11.06 27.67
CA SER A 318 -0.49 10.78 27.45
C SER A 318 -0.24 9.36 26.94
N VAL A 319 0.57 9.23 25.89
CA VAL A 319 0.92 7.94 25.26
C VAL A 319 2.38 7.58 25.51
N CYS A 320 2.63 6.31 25.79
CA CYS A 320 3.99 5.79 25.85
C CYS A 320 4.47 5.48 24.44
N LEU A 321 5.56 6.12 24.01
CA LEU A 321 6.26 5.84 22.76
C LEU A 321 7.59 5.17 23.10
N ASP A 322 7.95 4.14 22.34
CA ASP A 322 9.26 3.51 22.40
C ASP A 322 10.30 4.29 21.57
N GLU A 323 11.58 4.01 21.79
CA GLU A 323 12.64 4.53 20.93
C GLU A 323 12.45 4.04 19.50
N GLY A 324 12.59 4.93 18.52
CA GLY A 324 12.54 4.57 17.10
C GLY A 324 11.97 5.66 16.20
N THR A 325 11.73 5.29 14.94
CA THR A 325 11.08 6.14 13.95
C THR A 325 9.59 5.83 13.92
N TYR A 326 8.78 6.88 13.83
CA TYR A 326 7.34 6.80 13.68
C TYR A 326 6.93 7.42 12.36
N LEU A 327 6.00 6.76 11.66
CA LEU A 327 5.34 7.28 10.47
C LEU A 327 4.03 7.93 10.87
N MET A 328 3.81 9.12 10.35
CA MET A 328 2.60 9.93 10.49
C MET A 328 1.98 10.14 9.12
N ARG A 329 0.78 9.60 8.94
CA ARG A 329 -0.04 9.80 7.74
C ARG A 329 -1.14 10.77 8.05
N ILE A 330 -1.24 11.81 7.25
CA ILE A 330 -2.24 12.85 7.42
C ILE A 330 -3.06 12.91 6.13
N LYS A 331 -4.38 12.90 6.24
CA LYS A 331 -5.31 12.94 5.10
C LYS A 331 -6.40 13.98 5.32
N ARG A 332 -6.86 14.61 4.23
CA ARG A 332 -8.08 15.41 4.16
C ARG A 332 -8.91 15.02 2.94
N ASP A 333 -10.21 14.85 3.14
CA ASP A 333 -11.14 14.41 2.09
C ASP A 333 -11.92 15.59 1.45
N ASP A 334 -11.58 16.84 1.80
CA ASP A 334 -12.32 18.04 1.39
C ASP A 334 -11.64 18.87 0.29
N GLY A 335 -10.49 18.40 -0.24
CA GLY A 335 -9.69 19.12 -1.24
C GLY A 335 -9.13 20.47 -0.77
N SER A 336 -9.28 20.84 0.50
CA SER A 336 -8.78 22.11 0.98
C SER A 336 -7.25 22.06 1.19
N ALA A 337 -6.59 23.18 0.93
CA ALA A 337 -5.15 23.35 1.18
C ALA A 337 -4.82 23.66 2.66
N GLY A 338 -5.71 23.27 3.58
CA GLY A 338 -5.51 23.47 5.00
C GLY A 338 -4.25 22.75 5.49
N GLY A 339 -3.75 23.21 6.64
CA GLY A 339 -2.58 22.61 7.27
C GLY A 339 -2.94 21.67 8.40
N PHE A 340 -1.91 21.16 9.06
CA PHE A 340 -2.00 20.47 10.34
C PHE A 340 -0.94 21.04 11.28
N ASN A 341 -1.29 21.16 12.55
CA ASN A 341 -0.35 21.52 13.60
C ASN A 341 -0.14 20.29 14.46
N PHE A 342 1.08 19.77 14.46
CA PHE A 342 1.54 18.72 15.37
C PHE A 342 2.25 19.36 16.56
N SER A 343 1.95 18.85 17.74
CA SER A 343 2.63 19.20 18.98
C SER A 343 2.89 17.92 19.78
N ALA A 344 4.08 17.80 20.35
CA ALA A 344 4.45 16.72 21.24
C ALA A 344 5.06 17.31 22.50
N THR A 345 4.37 17.13 23.63
CA THR A 345 4.84 17.57 24.95
C THR A 345 5.28 16.37 25.77
N PRO A 346 6.58 16.22 26.10
CA PRO A 346 7.03 15.18 27.01
C PRO A 346 6.45 15.41 28.41
N VAL A 347 5.87 14.38 29.02
CA VAL A 347 5.23 14.48 30.34
C VAL A 347 5.86 13.58 31.40
N GLY A 348 6.69 12.62 31.00
CA GLY A 348 7.40 11.75 31.94
C GLY A 348 7.95 10.49 31.30
N LEU A 349 8.36 9.55 32.15
CA LEU A 349 8.69 8.20 31.72
C LEU A 349 7.40 7.38 31.63
N CYS A 350 7.42 6.36 30.78
CA CYS A 350 6.51 5.23 30.94
C CYS A 350 6.87 4.45 32.23
#